data_AF-A0A524QES0-F1
#
_entry.id   AF-A0A524QES0-F1
#
_cell.length_a   1.000
_cell.length_b   1.000
_cell.length_c   1.000
_cell.angle_alpha   90.00
_cell.angle_beta   90.00
_cell.angle_gamma   90.00
#
_symmetry.space_group_name_H-M   'P 1'
#
loop_
_entity.id
_entity.type
_entity.pdbx_description
1 polymer ?
#
loop_
_entity_poly.entity_id
_entity_poly.type
_entity_poly.pdbx_seq_one_letter_code
_entity_poly.pdbx_strand_id
1 'polypeptide(L)'
;ITAMANEKCPYIAGRYMVFVSDRPGGMGGYDIYYAVFKGGKWSSPVNMGPKINSEYNEYRPVIGRDNLFDGPFMVFSSDRPGGKGGYDLYFTGITFR
;
A
#
# COMPACT_ATOMS: atom_id res chain seq x y z
N ILE A 1 -8.00 -2.95 14.41
CA ILE A 1 -7.49 -3.24 13.04
C ILE A 1 -6.86 -4.63 12.96
N THR A 2 -6.47 -5.25 14.07
CA THR A 2 -5.72 -6.52 14.05
C THR A 2 -6.64 -7.74 14.10
N ALA A 3 -6.65 -8.52 13.02
CA ALA A 3 -7.03 -9.91 13.06
C ALA A 3 -5.98 -10.71 12.24
N MET A 4 -5.29 -11.63 12.92
CA MET A 4 -4.50 -12.75 12.38
C MET A 4 -3.32 -12.49 11.42
N ALA A 5 -3.08 -11.26 10.97
CA ALA A 5 -2.01 -10.91 10.02
C ALA A 5 -0.92 -10.01 10.63
N ASN A 6 0.27 -10.06 10.05
CA ASN A 6 1.37 -9.15 10.33
C ASN A 6 1.17 -7.84 9.56
N GLU A 7 1.12 -6.73 10.31
CA GLU A 7 0.99 -5.39 9.74
C GLU A 7 2.30 -4.63 9.89
N LYS A 8 2.83 -4.10 8.78
CA LYS A 8 4.13 -3.43 8.75
C LYS A 8 4.07 -2.13 7.95
N CYS A 9 5.12 -1.32 8.11
CA CYS A 9 5.37 -0.12 7.31
C CYS A 9 4.18 0.84 7.17
N PRO A 10 3.52 1.24 8.27
CA PRO A 10 2.42 2.20 8.17
C PRO A 10 2.92 3.57 7.73
N TYR A 11 2.13 4.23 6.88
CA TYR A 11 2.30 5.62 6.47
C TYR A 11 0.94 6.33 6.48
N ILE A 12 0.87 7.51 7.10
CA ILE A 12 -0.36 8.28 7.26
C ILE A 12 -0.30 9.54 6.38
N ALA A 13 -1.31 9.72 5.54
CA ALA A 13 -1.53 10.89 4.69
C ALA A 13 -2.93 11.47 4.94
N GLY A 14 -3.03 12.42 5.85
CA GLY A 14 -4.30 12.99 6.28
C GLY A 14 -5.21 11.92 6.90
N ARG A 15 -6.36 11.66 6.27
CA ARG A 15 -7.29 10.62 6.74
C ARG A 15 -7.00 9.21 6.20
N TYR A 16 -5.97 9.05 5.37
CA TYR A 16 -5.63 7.76 4.79
C TYR A 16 -4.41 7.20 5.51
N MET A 17 -4.46 5.93 5.87
CA MET A 17 -3.30 5.17 6.28
C MET A 17 -3.08 4.08 5.24
N VAL A 18 -1.86 3.96 4.73
CA VAL A 18 -1.43 2.82 3.93
C VAL A 18 -0.42 2.01 4.73
N PHE A 19 -0.42 0.71 4.54
CA PHE A 19 0.43 -0.23 5.26
C PHE A 19 0.49 -1.54 4.47
N VAL A 20 1.36 -2.45 4.89
CA VAL A 20 1.48 -3.77 4.25
C VAL A 20 1.03 -4.88 5.18
N SER A 21 0.37 -5.88 4.61
CA SER A 21 -0.30 -6.95 5.34
C SER A 21 -0.13 -8.28 4.61
N ASP A 22 0.12 -9.36 5.36
CA ASP A 22 0.12 -10.75 4.86
C ASP A 22 -1.20 -11.48 5.14
N ARG A 23 -2.31 -10.72 5.23
CA ARG A 23 -3.62 -11.29 5.50
C ARG A 23 -4.09 -12.24 4.38
N PRO A 24 -4.88 -13.28 4.71
CA PRO A 24 -5.46 -14.16 3.70
C PRO A 24 -6.34 -13.41 2.69
N GLY A 25 -6.32 -13.87 1.44
CA GLY A 25 -7.07 -13.27 0.33
C GLY A 25 -6.36 -12.08 -0.34
N GLY A 26 -5.11 -11.80 0.03
CA GLY A 26 -4.20 -10.96 -0.74
C GLY A 26 -3.74 -11.60 -2.07
N MET A 27 -2.86 -10.90 -2.78
CA MET A 27 -2.33 -11.27 -4.09
C MET A 27 -1.03 -12.03 -3.98
N GLY A 28 -0.20 -11.71 -2.99
CA GLY A 28 1.08 -12.34 -2.76
C GLY A 28 1.41 -12.50 -1.29
N GLY A 29 2.69 -12.32 -0.94
CA GLY A 29 3.18 -12.39 0.43
C GLY A 29 2.69 -11.20 1.26
N TYR A 30 3.29 -10.03 1.06
CA TYR A 30 2.84 -8.78 1.67
C TYR A 30 2.23 -7.86 0.61
N ASP A 31 0.97 -7.53 0.78
CA ASP A 31 0.24 -6.60 -0.10
C ASP A 31 0.09 -5.24 0.57
N ILE A 32 -0.06 -4.17 -0.23
CA ILE A 32 -0.46 -2.85 0.25
C ILE A 32 -1.97 -2.78 0.46
N TYR A 33 -2.36 -2.36 1.67
CA TYR A 33 -3.72 -2.04 2.08
C TYR A 33 -3.83 -0.57 2.47
N TYR A 34 -5.06 -0.06 2.50
CA TYR A 34 -5.37 1.23 3.11
C TYR A 34 -6.53 1.15 4.09
N ALA A 35 -6.55 2.08 5.05
CA ALA A 35 -7.67 2.35 5.93
C ALA A 35 -7.96 3.85 5.95
N VAL A 36 -9.23 4.21 6.17
CA VAL A 36 -9.70 5.59 6.22
C VAL A 36 -10.10 5.96 7.64
N PHE A 37 -9.58 7.07 8.16
CA PHE A 37 -9.99 7.63 9.43
C PHE A 37 -11.32 8.37 9.28
N LYS A 38 -12.37 7.88 9.94
CA LYS A 38 -13.71 8.49 9.92
C LYS A 38 -14.40 8.24 11.26
N GLY A 39 -14.92 9.31 11.88
CA GLY A 39 -15.68 9.21 13.13
C GLY A 39 -14.85 8.68 14.31
N GLY A 40 -13.61 9.15 14.45
CA GLY A 40 -12.72 8.79 15.57
C GLY A 40 -12.10 7.40 15.49
N LYS A 41 -12.30 6.68 14.38
CA LYS A 41 -11.75 5.33 14.18
C LYS A 41 -11.26 5.13 12.74
N TRP A 42 -10.33 4.20 12.59
CA TRP A 42 -9.93 3.68 11.28
C TRP A 42 -10.97 2.68 10.76
N SER A 43 -11.24 2.73 9.46
CA SER A 43 -12.07 1.75 8.77
C SER A 43 -11.43 0.36 8.75
N SER A 44 -12.20 -0.63 8.31
CA SER A 44 -11.62 -1.91 7.89
C SER A 44 -10.61 -1.68 6.76
N PRO A 45 -9.50 -2.45 6.74
CA PRO A 45 -8.52 -2.39 5.66
C PRO A 45 -9.12 -2.80 4.31
N VAL A 46 -8.66 -2.13 3.25
CA VAL A 46 -9.05 -2.41 1.85
C VAL A 46 -7.78 -2.68 1.04
N ASN A 47 -7.76 -3.79 0.30
CA ASN A 47 -6.64 -4.15 -0.58
C ASN A 47 -6.54 -3.15 -1.75
N MET A 48 -5.35 -2.68 -2.09
CA MET A 48 -5.14 -1.70 -3.17
C MET A 48 -5.32 -2.28 -4.58
N GLY A 49 -5.55 -3.58 -4.71
CA GLY A 49 -5.90 -4.25 -5.96
C GLY A 49 -4.71 -4.55 -6.88
N PRO A 50 -4.96 -5.21 -8.03
CA PRO A 50 -3.92 -5.84 -8.86
C PRO A 50 -3.14 -4.86 -9.71
N LYS A 51 -3.54 -3.59 -9.73
CA LYS A 51 -2.74 -2.52 -10.34
C LYS A 51 -1.54 -2.15 -9.46
N ILE A 52 -1.63 -2.40 -8.15
CA ILE A 52 -0.63 -1.99 -7.17
C ILE A 52 0.02 -3.20 -6.53
N ASN A 53 -0.74 -4.22 -6.16
CA ASN A 53 -0.23 -5.45 -5.55
C ASN A 53 0.06 -6.50 -6.63
N SER A 54 0.95 -7.43 -6.32
CA SER A 54 1.34 -8.52 -7.20
C SER A 54 1.43 -9.86 -6.44
N GLU A 55 1.86 -10.92 -7.12
CA GLU A 55 2.16 -12.21 -6.46
C GLU A 55 3.41 -12.15 -5.55
N TYR A 56 4.17 -11.05 -5.63
CA TYR A 56 5.40 -10.82 -4.87
C TYR A 56 5.12 -10.00 -3.60
N ASN A 57 6.16 -9.47 -2.96
CA ASN A 57 6.04 -8.62 -1.79
C ASN A 57 6.08 -7.14 -2.17
N GLU A 58 5.18 -6.36 -1.59
CA GLU A 58 5.21 -4.92 -1.57
C GLU A 58 5.50 -4.39 -0.16
N TYR A 59 6.34 -3.36 -0.07
CA TYR A 59 6.86 -2.82 1.18
C TYR A 59 6.97 -1.29 1.15
N ARG A 60 6.92 -0.69 2.35
CA ARG A 60 7.23 0.74 2.61
C ARG A 60 6.48 1.73 1.68
N PRO A 61 5.14 1.64 1.59
CA PRO A 61 4.37 2.60 0.80
C PRO A 61 4.45 4.00 1.39
N VAL A 62 4.66 5.00 0.54
CA VAL A 62 4.56 6.43 0.88
C VAL A 62 3.65 7.11 -0.13
N ILE A 63 2.80 8.03 0.33
CA ILE A 63 1.88 8.79 -0.52
C ILE A 63 2.42 10.19 -0.71
N GLY A 64 2.48 10.65 -1.95
CA GLY A 64 2.81 12.03 -2.30
C GLY A 64 1.66 12.74 -3.02
N ARG A 65 1.72 14.08 -2.97
CA ARG A 65 0.91 14.99 -3.78
C ARG A 65 1.82 16.10 -4.25
N ASP A 66 1.76 16.43 -5.52
CA ASP A 66 2.51 17.52 -6.12
C ASP A 66 1.72 18.05 -7.32
N ASN A 67 1.92 19.32 -7.69
CA ASN A 67 1.25 19.94 -8.82
C ASN A 67 1.70 19.36 -10.18
N LEU A 68 2.77 18.55 -10.20
CA LEU A 68 3.21 17.78 -11.36
C LEU A 68 2.30 16.59 -11.70
N PHE A 69 1.36 16.21 -10.83
CA PHE A 69 0.48 15.06 -11.03
C PHE A 69 -0.99 15.43 -10.85
N ASP A 70 -1.88 14.83 -11.65
CA ASP A 70 -3.33 15.04 -11.60
C ASP A 70 -4.00 14.55 -10.29
N GLY A 71 -3.24 13.89 -9.41
CA GLY A 71 -3.75 13.32 -8.18
C GLY A 71 -2.66 12.80 -7.25
N PRO A 72 -3.05 12.18 -6.13
CA PRO A 72 -2.08 11.54 -5.26
C PRO A 72 -1.38 10.39 -5.98
N PHE A 73 -0.11 10.21 -5.65
CA PHE A 73 0.70 9.10 -6.11
C PHE A 73 1.25 8.31 -4.93
N MET A 74 1.70 7.09 -5.20
CA MET A 74 2.37 6.24 -4.24
C MET A 74 3.72 5.80 -4.78
N VAL A 75 4.73 5.84 -3.91
CA VAL A 75 6.02 5.16 -4.11
C VAL A 75 6.09 4.01 -3.12
N PHE A 76 6.54 2.84 -3.56
CA PHE A 76 6.72 1.67 -2.71
C PHE A 76 7.86 0.81 -3.27
N SER A 77 8.35 -0.13 -2.46
CA SER A 77 9.37 -1.08 -2.89
C SER A 77 8.77 -2.46 -3.16
N SER A 78 9.23 -3.19 -4.17
CA SER A 78 8.79 -4.57 -4.42
C SER A 78 9.93 -5.46 -4.94
N ASP A 79 9.86 -6.76 -4.64
CA ASP A 79 10.76 -7.81 -5.10
C ASP A 79 10.27 -8.52 -6.38
N ARG A 80 9.42 -7.85 -7.16
CA ARG A 80 9.07 -8.26 -8.53
C ARG A 80 10.32 -8.43 -9.40
N PRO A 81 10.31 -9.42 -10.32
CA PRO A 81 11.43 -9.69 -11.21
C PRO A 81 11.66 -8.54 -12.21
N GLY A 82 12.91 -8.42 -12.67
CA GLY A 82 13.32 -7.45 -13.69
C GLY A 82 14.10 -6.25 -13.15
N GLY A 83 14.15 -6.09 -11.82
CA GLY A 83 14.96 -5.07 -11.15
C GLY A 83 16.40 -5.51 -10.83
N LYS A 84 17.14 -4.70 -10.06
CA LYS A 84 18.53 -4.99 -9.67
C LYS A 84 18.62 -5.17 -8.15
N GLY A 85 18.96 -6.37 -7.72
CA GLY A 85 19.03 -6.71 -6.29
C GLY A 85 17.75 -7.40 -5.84
N GLY A 86 17.32 -7.11 -4.60
CA GLY A 86 16.15 -7.76 -3.99
C GLY A 86 14.86 -6.94 -4.09
N TYR A 87 14.90 -5.65 -3.78
CA TYR A 87 13.74 -4.76 -3.79
C TYR A 87 14.06 -3.51 -4.59
N ASP A 88 13.18 -3.17 -5.53
CA ASP A 88 13.29 -1.96 -6.37
C ASP A 88 12.11 -1.01 -6.09
N LEU A 89 12.26 0.26 -6.47
CA LEU A 89 11.22 1.28 -6.28
C LEU A 89 10.24 1.31 -7.45
N TYR A 90 8.96 1.36 -7.11
CA TYR A 90 7.83 1.46 -8.04
C TYR A 90 7.02 2.71 -7.72
N PHE A 91 6.43 3.29 -8.76
CA PHE A 91 5.60 4.49 -8.68
C PHE A 91 4.27 4.26 -9.41
N THR A 92 3.17 4.72 -8.81
CA THR A 92 1.85 4.73 -9.46
C THR A 92 0.98 5.88 -8.98
N GLY A 93 0.16 6.42 -9.88
CA GLY A 93 -0.99 7.23 -9.49
C GLY A 93 -2.02 6.37 -8.73
N ILE A 94 -2.64 6.93 -7.70
CA ILE A 94 -3.57 6.20 -6.82
C ILE A 94 -4.93 6.89 -6.71
N THR A 95 -5.94 6.10 -6.41
CA THR A 95 -7.27 6.58 -6.03
C THR A 95 -7.77 5.71 -4.89
N PHE A 96 -8.26 6.33 -3.83
CA PHE A 96 -8.92 5.61 -2.74
C PHE A 96 -10.39 5.40 -3.14
N ARG A 97 -10.86 4.16 -3.08
CA ARG A 97 -12.25 3.79 -3.37
C ARG A 97 -13.08 3.69 -2.10
#